data_AF-A0A1H8A7Y6-F1
#
_entry.id   AF-A0A1H8A7Y6-F1
#
_cell.length_a   1.000
_cell.length_b   1.000
_cell.length_c   1.000
_cell.angle_alpha   90.00
_cell.angle_beta   90.00
_cell.angle_gamma   90.00
#
_symmetry.space_group_name_H-M   'P 1'
#
loop_
_entity.id
_entity.type
_entity.pdbx_description
1 polymer ?
#
loop_
_entity_poly.entity_id
_entity_poly.type
_entity_poly.pdbx_seq_one_letter_code
_entity_poly.pdbx_strand_id
1 'polypeptide(L)'
;MNHFVNNVLKYKALFHVVDVPYRDIHLIQNKVLKELKLKDLNELRDKFEGEQFYKNRLSKCLPIVSLEKLLKIKLFDWEKSELKNIQSDITISDIKISLNLSLYGNTPEVEKDSDCPIIFFILNNLKEVWICGFASNKTIKKYQGRERIIGIGSKSKKVVEFNGFSHLKKFDSLEELLLIIKEDNE
;
A
#
# COMPACT_ATOMS: atom_id res chain seq x y z
N MET A 1 4.71 5.20 18.18
CA MET A 1 4.51 6.61 17.78
C MET A 1 5.82 7.37 17.58
N ASN A 2 6.77 7.41 18.54
CA ASN A 2 8.06 8.11 18.36
C ASN A 2 8.84 7.68 17.09
N HIS A 3 8.88 6.38 16.80
CA HIS A 3 9.52 5.86 15.58
C HIS A 3 8.85 6.37 14.30
N PHE A 4 7.52 6.32 14.21
CA PHE A 4 6.79 6.87 13.07
C PHE A 4 7.05 8.37 12.86
N VAL A 5 7.10 9.15 13.95
CA VAL A 5 7.38 10.58 13.85
C VAL A 5 8.78 10.84 13.29
N ASN A 6 9.78 10.15 13.83
CA ASN A 6 11.19 10.36 13.48
C ASN A 6 11.54 9.83 12.09
N ASN A 7 10.93 8.72 11.68
CA ASN A 7 11.29 8.01 10.45
C ASN A 7 10.33 8.26 9.30
N VAL A 8 9.07 8.63 9.54
CA VAL A 8 8.06 8.81 8.47
C VAL A 8 7.59 10.26 8.43
N LEU A 9 7.01 10.77 9.53
CA LEU A 9 6.33 12.07 9.56
C LEU A 9 7.29 13.23 9.26
N LYS A 10 8.56 13.12 9.68
CA LYS A 10 9.61 14.10 9.37
C LYS A 10 9.75 14.37 7.87
N TYR A 11 9.45 13.38 7.03
CA TYR A 11 9.58 13.48 5.56
C TYR A 11 8.25 13.81 4.87
N LYS A 12 7.20 14.14 5.61
CA LYS A 12 5.85 14.42 5.07
C LYS A 12 5.86 15.45 3.92
N ALA A 13 6.74 16.45 3.99
CA ALA A 13 6.86 17.48 2.95
C ALA A 13 7.30 16.93 1.57
N LEU A 14 7.86 15.71 1.54
CA LEU A 14 8.30 15.03 0.31
C LEU A 14 7.22 14.13 -0.29
N PHE A 15 6.12 13.89 0.43
CA PHE A 15 5.09 12.93 0.03
C PHE A 15 4.00 13.58 -0.82
N HIS A 16 3.40 12.81 -1.72
CA HIS A 16 2.16 13.24 -2.37
C HIS A 16 0.99 12.97 -1.46
N VAL A 17 0.17 13.99 -1.23
CA VAL A 17 -1.11 13.85 -0.54
C VAL A 17 -2.20 13.68 -1.58
N VAL A 18 -2.85 12.53 -1.59
CA VAL A 18 -3.93 12.20 -2.53
C VAL A 18 -5.23 12.09 -1.76
N ASP A 19 -6.23 12.88 -2.17
CA ASP A 19 -7.61 12.74 -1.71
C ASP A 19 -8.31 11.63 -2.49
N VAL A 20 -8.89 10.69 -1.75
CA VAL A 20 -9.68 9.57 -2.23
C VAL A 20 -11.16 9.89 -1.95
N PRO A 21 -11.94 10.21 -2.99
CA PRO A 21 -13.35 10.52 -2.86
C PRO A 21 -14.13 9.39 -2.20
N TYR A 22 -15.16 9.75 -1.43
CA TYR A 22 -16.07 8.78 -0.82
C TYR A 22 -16.70 7.82 -1.82
N ARG A 23 -16.92 8.25 -3.07
CA ARG A 23 -17.44 7.39 -4.13
C ARG A 23 -16.56 6.15 -4.32
N ASP A 24 -15.24 6.32 -4.33
CA ASP A 24 -14.30 5.24 -4.60
C ASP A 24 -14.24 4.29 -3.37
N ILE A 25 -14.30 4.84 -2.16
CA ILE A 25 -14.39 4.08 -0.90
C ILE A 25 -15.70 3.27 -0.84
N HIS A 26 -16.83 3.90 -1.17
CA HIS A 26 -18.13 3.23 -1.22
C HIS A 26 -18.19 2.14 -2.29
N LEU A 27 -17.52 2.33 -3.42
CA LEU A 27 -17.42 1.30 -4.44
C LEU A 27 -16.70 0.05 -3.91
N ILE A 28 -15.58 0.22 -3.22
CA ILE A 28 -14.85 -0.88 -2.57
C ILE A 28 -15.74 -1.54 -1.51
N GLN A 29 -16.38 -0.75 -0.65
CA GLN A 29 -17.28 -1.24 0.40
C GLN A 29 -18.45 -2.06 -0.17
N ASN A 30 -19.13 -1.56 -1.20
CA ASN A 30 -20.24 -2.24 -1.83
C ASN A 30 -19.83 -3.56 -2.46
N LYS A 31 -18.62 -3.62 -3.05
CA LYS A 31 -18.09 -4.89 -3.55
C LYS A 31 -17.78 -5.88 -2.43
N VAL A 32 -17.26 -5.42 -1.28
CA VAL A 32 -17.04 -6.29 -0.11
C VAL A 32 -18.35 -6.85 0.43
N LEU A 33 -19.38 -6.01 0.59
CA LEU A 33 -20.70 -6.45 1.03
C LEU A 33 -21.29 -7.50 0.08
N LYS A 34 -21.17 -7.29 -1.23
CA LYS A 34 -21.60 -8.26 -2.25
C LYS A 34 -20.85 -9.59 -2.16
N GLU A 35 -19.53 -9.55 -1.99
CA GLU A 35 -18.69 -10.76 -1.88
C GLU A 35 -19.03 -11.58 -0.63
N LEU A 36 -19.27 -10.90 0.50
CA LEU A 36 -19.66 -11.53 1.77
C LEU A 36 -21.17 -11.85 1.87
N LYS A 37 -21.96 -11.51 0.84
CA LYS A 37 -23.43 -11.65 0.80
C LYS A 37 -24.12 -10.98 1.99
N LEU A 38 -23.64 -9.80 2.39
CA LEU A 38 -24.19 -9.00 3.49
C LEU A 38 -25.09 -7.89 2.94
N LYS A 39 -26.08 -7.48 3.74
CA LYS A 39 -27.02 -6.42 3.38
C LYS A 39 -26.47 -5.02 3.67
N ASP A 40 -25.78 -4.86 4.80
CA ASP A 40 -25.29 -3.57 5.27
C ASP A 40 -24.00 -3.67 6.10
N LEU A 41 -23.52 -2.50 6.52
CA LEU A 41 -22.30 -2.37 7.33
C LEU A 41 -22.45 -2.88 8.77
N ASN A 42 -23.66 -2.95 9.31
CA ASN A 42 -23.87 -3.42 10.67
C ASN A 42 -23.61 -4.93 10.72
N GLU A 43 -24.11 -5.68 9.73
CA GLU A 43 -23.80 -7.11 9.61
C GLU A 43 -22.30 -7.40 9.45
N LEU A 44 -21.54 -6.44 8.91
CA LEU A 44 -20.09 -6.53 8.75
C LEU A 44 -19.35 -6.31 10.08
N ARG A 45 -19.89 -5.48 10.97
CA ARG A 45 -19.36 -5.27 12.34
C ARG A 45 -19.70 -6.44 13.26
N ASP A 46 -20.89 -7.00 13.11
CA ASP A 46 -21.35 -8.14 13.91
C ASP A 46 -20.52 -9.40 13.63
N LYS A 47 -19.86 -9.45 12.47
CA LYS A 47 -18.90 -10.49 12.10
C LYS A 47 -17.48 -9.93 12.16
N PHE A 48 -16.74 -10.22 13.24
CA PHE A 48 -15.34 -9.81 13.39
C PHE A 48 -14.48 -10.12 12.15
N GLU A 49 -14.70 -11.27 11.52
CA GLU A 49 -14.03 -11.66 10.27
C GLU A 49 -14.39 -10.76 9.08
N GLY A 50 -15.63 -10.24 9.03
CA GLY A 50 -16.10 -9.31 8.01
C GLY A 50 -15.40 -7.96 8.08
N GLU A 51 -15.24 -7.39 9.28
CA GLU A 51 -14.48 -6.15 9.47
C GLU A 51 -13.02 -6.31 9.08
N GLN A 52 -12.39 -7.41 9.50
CA GLN A 52 -11.01 -7.69 9.13
C GLN A 52 -10.87 -7.90 7.62
N PHE A 53 -11.82 -8.60 6.99
CA PHE A 53 -11.86 -8.78 5.55
C PHE A 53 -11.97 -7.43 4.81
N TYR A 54 -12.86 -6.55 5.26
CA TYR A 54 -13.01 -5.20 4.69
C TYR A 54 -11.72 -4.39 4.80
N LYS A 55 -11.09 -4.35 5.98
CA LYS A 55 -9.81 -3.66 6.20
C LYS A 55 -8.72 -4.21 5.28
N ASN A 56 -8.64 -5.53 5.14
CA ASN A 56 -7.69 -6.19 4.25
C ASN A 56 -7.95 -5.89 2.77
N ARG A 57 -9.18 -5.66 2.35
CA ARG A 57 -9.49 -5.26 0.97
C ARG A 57 -9.18 -3.79 0.74
N LEU A 58 -9.52 -2.91 1.69
CA LEU A 58 -9.15 -1.50 1.62
C LEU A 58 -7.64 -1.31 1.52
N SER A 59 -6.85 -2.07 2.30
CA SER A 59 -5.39 -1.93 2.28
C SER A 59 -4.75 -2.29 0.94
N LYS A 60 -5.43 -3.12 0.13
CA LYS A 60 -5.03 -3.47 -1.24
C LYS A 60 -5.53 -2.47 -2.28
N CYS A 61 -6.76 -1.99 -2.12
CA CYS A 61 -7.42 -1.15 -3.11
C CYS A 61 -6.96 0.31 -3.04
N LEU A 62 -6.82 0.88 -1.85
CA LEU A 62 -6.51 2.31 -1.68
C LEU A 62 -5.17 2.72 -2.31
N PRO A 63 -4.08 1.93 -2.23
CA PRO A 63 -2.85 2.23 -2.96
C PRO A 63 -3.06 2.35 -4.46
N ILE A 64 -3.83 1.43 -5.05
CA ILE A 64 -4.12 1.42 -6.50
C ILE A 64 -4.90 2.68 -6.87
N VAL A 65 -6.00 2.98 -6.17
CA VAL A 65 -6.81 4.18 -6.41
C VAL A 65 -5.96 5.45 -6.30
N SER A 66 -5.10 5.52 -5.29
CA SER A 66 -4.25 6.70 -5.04
C SER A 66 -3.21 6.86 -6.14
N LEU A 67 -2.63 5.75 -6.61
CA LEU A 67 -1.65 5.74 -7.68
C LEU A 67 -2.27 6.09 -9.03
N GLU A 68 -3.45 5.58 -9.35
CA GLU A 68 -4.22 5.97 -10.55
C GLU A 68 -4.49 7.47 -10.59
N LYS A 69 -4.84 8.07 -9.45
CA LYS A 69 -5.07 9.52 -9.34
C LYS A 69 -3.79 10.33 -9.51
N LEU A 70 -2.69 9.91 -8.87
CA LEU A 70 -1.40 10.59 -9.01
C LEU A 70 -0.90 10.55 -10.46
N LEU A 71 -0.88 9.35 -11.05
CA LEU A 71 -0.34 9.10 -12.39
C LEU A 71 -1.32 9.46 -13.52
N LYS A 72 -2.59 9.73 -13.20
CA LYS A 72 -3.67 10.01 -14.16
C LYS A 72 -3.87 8.88 -15.20
N ILE A 73 -3.67 7.63 -14.77
CA ILE A 73 -3.87 6.42 -15.59
C ILE A 73 -4.87 5.49 -14.92
N LYS A 74 -5.51 4.62 -15.69
CA LYS A 74 -6.27 3.48 -15.15
C LYS A 74 -5.34 2.27 -15.06
N LEU A 75 -5.08 1.83 -13.85
CA LEU A 75 -4.35 0.60 -13.51
C LEU A 75 -5.31 -0.58 -13.35
N PHE A 76 -6.57 -0.32 -12.97
CA PHE A 76 -7.53 -1.36 -12.65
C PHE A 76 -8.93 -1.06 -13.19
N ASP A 77 -9.57 -2.05 -13.80
CA ASP A 77 -10.98 -1.96 -14.20
C ASP A 77 -11.86 -2.26 -12.97
N TRP A 78 -12.21 -1.20 -12.25
CA TRP A 78 -13.07 -1.26 -11.06
C TRP A 78 -14.48 -1.78 -11.34
N GLU A 79 -14.98 -1.74 -12.57
CA GLU A 79 -16.34 -2.17 -12.88
C GLU A 79 -16.39 -3.68 -13.06
N LYS A 80 -15.49 -4.21 -13.90
CA LYS A 80 -15.51 -5.63 -14.30
C LYS A 80 -14.81 -6.55 -13.31
N SER A 81 -13.84 -6.04 -12.57
CA SER A 81 -12.97 -6.90 -11.78
C SER A 81 -13.56 -7.24 -10.41
N GLU A 82 -13.34 -8.50 -10.01
CA GLU A 82 -13.66 -8.99 -8.67
C GLU A 82 -12.57 -8.58 -7.67
N LEU A 83 -12.97 -8.24 -6.44
CA LEU A 83 -12.03 -7.84 -5.38
C LEU A 83 -11.01 -8.94 -5.04
N LYS A 84 -11.38 -10.22 -5.25
CA LYS A 84 -10.48 -11.35 -5.02
C LYS A 84 -9.23 -11.31 -5.90
N ASN A 85 -9.32 -10.68 -7.07
CA ASN A 85 -8.22 -10.56 -8.03
C ASN A 85 -7.30 -9.37 -7.70
N ILE A 86 -7.72 -8.46 -6.80
CA ILE A 86 -6.91 -7.32 -6.40
C ILE A 86 -5.79 -7.80 -5.48
N GLN A 87 -4.56 -7.69 -5.97
CA GLN A 87 -3.34 -7.96 -5.22
C GLN A 87 -2.72 -6.64 -4.76
N SER A 88 -1.86 -6.71 -3.74
CA SER A 88 -1.04 -5.59 -3.31
C SER A 88 0.14 -5.35 -4.25
N ASP A 89 0.09 -5.82 -5.49
CA ASP A 89 1.20 -5.76 -6.42
C ASP A 89 0.70 -5.29 -7.79
N ILE A 90 1.53 -4.55 -8.50
CA ILE A 90 1.30 -4.13 -9.88
C ILE A 90 2.51 -4.48 -10.73
N THR A 91 2.28 -4.68 -12.02
CA THR A 91 3.36 -4.89 -13.00
C THR A 91 3.51 -3.63 -13.82
N ILE A 92 4.71 -3.02 -13.78
CA ILE A 92 5.07 -1.88 -14.62
C ILE A 92 6.37 -2.25 -15.34
N SER A 93 6.37 -2.23 -16.68
CA SER A 93 7.53 -2.64 -17.51
C SER A 93 8.11 -4.00 -17.12
N ASP A 94 7.25 -5.01 -17.05
CA ASP A 94 7.59 -6.41 -16.69
C ASP A 94 8.20 -6.59 -15.29
N ILE A 95 8.23 -5.53 -14.49
CA ILE A 95 8.72 -5.55 -13.11
C ILE A 95 7.53 -5.51 -12.17
N LYS A 96 7.51 -6.48 -11.26
CA LYS A 96 6.51 -6.57 -10.20
C LYS A 96 6.88 -5.65 -9.05
N ILE A 97 6.01 -4.69 -8.75
CA ILE A 97 6.18 -3.69 -7.69
C ILE A 97 5.11 -3.95 -6.63
N SER A 98 5.51 -4.04 -5.37
CA SER A 98 4.58 -4.16 -4.25
C SER A 98 4.10 -2.79 -3.77
N LEU A 99 2.83 -2.73 -3.39
CA LEU A 99 2.15 -1.57 -2.86
C LEU A 99 1.92 -1.79 -1.36
N ASN A 100 2.69 -1.09 -0.53
CA ASN A 100 2.65 -1.25 0.92
C ASN A 100 1.85 -0.11 1.56
N LEU A 101 0.62 -0.39 1.98
CA LEU A 101 -0.17 0.56 2.77
C LEU A 101 0.02 0.31 4.26
N SER A 102 0.38 1.36 4.99
CA SER A 102 0.39 1.37 6.45
C SER A 102 -0.55 2.44 7.00
N LEU A 103 -1.11 2.20 8.19
CA LEU A 103 -1.94 3.19 8.87
C LEU A 103 -1.07 4.28 9.50
N TYR A 104 -1.59 5.50 9.58
CA TYR A 104 -0.93 6.58 10.29
C TYR A 104 -0.59 6.20 11.73
N GLY A 105 0.63 6.54 12.15
CA GLY A 105 1.17 6.17 13.46
C GLY A 105 1.90 4.83 13.50
N ASN A 106 1.73 3.98 12.48
CA ASN A 106 2.45 2.72 12.33
C ASN A 106 3.64 2.88 11.39
N THR A 107 4.81 2.39 11.80
CA THR A 107 5.97 2.31 10.92
C THR A 107 5.70 1.27 9.84
N PRO A 108 5.91 1.58 8.55
CA PRO A 108 5.73 0.61 7.50
C PRO A 108 6.69 -0.56 7.63
N GLU A 109 6.17 -1.75 7.37
CA GLU A 109 6.90 -3.01 7.48
C GLU A 109 6.95 -3.72 6.14
N VAL A 110 8.06 -4.41 5.92
CA VAL A 110 8.35 -5.15 4.69
C VAL A 110 8.87 -6.54 5.03
N GLU A 111 8.69 -7.50 4.13
CA GLU A 111 9.31 -8.81 4.29
C GLU A 111 10.83 -8.66 4.23
N LYS A 112 11.54 -9.26 5.19
CA LYS A 112 13.00 -9.11 5.35
C LYS A 112 13.76 -9.48 4.07
N ASP A 113 13.33 -10.57 3.46
CA ASP A 113 13.93 -11.16 2.27
C ASP A 113 13.10 -10.82 1.01
N SER A 114 12.43 -9.66 1.00
CA SER A 114 11.69 -9.20 -0.17
C SER A 114 12.63 -8.93 -1.34
N ASP A 115 12.30 -9.52 -2.49
CA ASP A 115 12.99 -9.33 -3.76
C ASP A 115 12.17 -8.48 -4.74
N CYS A 116 11.13 -7.78 -4.27
CA CYS A 116 10.35 -6.86 -5.10
C CYS A 116 10.49 -5.41 -4.63
N PRO A 117 10.63 -4.44 -5.56
CA PRO A 117 10.60 -3.03 -5.22
C PRO A 117 9.23 -2.66 -4.64
N ILE A 118 9.19 -1.64 -3.81
CA ILE A 118 8.00 -1.26 -3.04
C ILE A 118 7.69 0.23 -3.21
N ILE A 119 6.42 0.55 -3.43
CA ILE A 119 5.91 1.90 -3.24
C ILE A 119 5.20 1.94 -1.89
N PHE A 120 5.63 2.88 -1.04
CA PHE A 120 5.08 3.04 0.30
C PHE A 120 3.92 4.04 0.32
N PHE A 121 2.88 3.68 1.07
CA PHE A 121 1.69 4.48 1.26
C PHE A 121 1.35 4.59 2.75
N ILE A 122 0.93 5.77 3.21
CA ILE A 122 0.37 5.98 4.56
C ILE A 122 -1.09 6.39 4.44
N LEU A 123 -1.99 5.67 5.09
CA LEU A 123 -3.38 6.08 5.25
C LEU A 123 -3.48 7.04 6.44
N ASN A 124 -3.57 8.34 6.19
CA ASN A 124 -3.73 9.36 7.23
C ASN A 124 -5.14 9.34 7.82
N ASN A 125 -6.13 9.32 6.94
CA ASN A 125 -7.53 9.11 7.27
C ASN A 125 -8.19 8.37 6.09
N LEU A 126 -9.47 7.99 6.20
CA LEU A 126 -10.15 7.21 5.16
C LEU A 126 -10.11 7.85 3.77
N LYS A 127 -9.97 9.18 3.66
CA LYS A 127 -9.91 9.92 2.40
C LYS A 127 -8.51 10.35 2.01
N GLU A 128 -7.54 10.30 2.90
CA GLU A 128 -6.23 10.89 2.65
C GLU A 128 -5.16 9.83 2.69
N VAL A 129 -4.58 9.56 1.52
CA VAL A 129 -3.46 8.64 1.35
C VAL A 129 -2.23 9.42 0.97
N TRP A 130 -1.14 9.20 1.71
CA TRP A 130 0.17 9.73 1.38
C TRP A 130 0.92 8.72 0.55
N ILE A 131 1.39 9.12 -0.63
CA ILE A 131 2.30 8.32 -1.45
C ILE A 131 3.71 8.79 -1.08
N CYS A 132 4.43 7.94 -0.35
CA CYS A 132 5.72 8.29 0.23
C CYS A 132 6.87 8.24 -0.78
N GLY A 133 6.76 7.33 -1.75
CA GLY A 133 7.75 7.17 -2.82
C GLY A 133 8.14 5.72 -3.06
N PHE A 134 9.03 5.53 -4.03
CA PHE A 134 9.52 4.24 -4.50
C PHE A 134 10.82 3.84 -3.78
N ALA A 135 10.91 2.56 -3.40
CA ALA A 135 12.10 1.93 -2.86
C ALA A 135 12.49 0.72 -3.71
N SER A 136 13.72 0.70 -4.21
CA SER A 136 14.31 -0.48 -4.83
C SER A 136 14.65 -1.56 -3.79
N ASN A 137 14.86 -2.79 -4.26
CA ASN A 137 15.32 -3.91 -3.42
C ASN A 137 16.59 -3.55 -2.63
N LYS A 138 17.53 -2.86 -3.29
CA LYS A 138 18.78 -2.38 -2.66
C LYS A 138 18.48 -1.44 -1.49
N THR A 139 17.53 -0.52 -1.67
CA THR A 139 17.08 0.44 -0.65
C THR A 139 16.40 -0.29 0.51
N ILE A 140 15.51 -1.23 0.21
CA ILE A 140 14.78 -2.02 1.22
C ILE A 140 15.75 -2.82 2.09
N LYS A 141 16.71 -3.54 1.47
CA LYS A 141 17.71 -4.35 2.17
C LYS A 141 18.66 -3.51 3.02
N LYS A 142 18.97 -2.28 2.60
CA LYS A 142 19.88 -1.38 3.32
C LYS A 142 19.27 -0.71 4.55
N TYR A 143 17.97 -0.35 4.49
CA TYR A 143 17.33 0.46 5.54
C TYR A 143 16.30 -0.33 6.36
N GLN A 144 16.70 -1.51 6.81
CA GLN A 144 15.90 -2.37 7.70
C GLN A 144 16.06 -1.95 9.16
N GLY A 145 14.95 -1.96 9.89
CA GLY A 145 14.85 -1.63 11.29
C GLY A 145 14.66 -2.87 12.17
N ARG A 146 13.74 -2.75 13.13
CA ARG A 146 13.43 -3.87 14.04
C ARG A 146 12.81 -5.01 13.26
N GLU A 147 13.28 -6.22 13.54
CA GLU A 147 12.72 -7.45 13.00
C GLU A 147 11.66 -8.03 13.94
N ARG A 148 10.59 -8.58 13.37
CA ARG A 148 9.64 -9.43 14.07
C ARG A 148 9.17 -10.56 13.17
N ILE A 149 8.68 -11.62 13.79
CA ILE A 149 8.07 -12.75 13.09
C ILE A 149 6.55 -12.56 13.14
N ILE A 150 5.91 -12.63 11.97
CA ILE A 150 4.45 -12.63 11.84
C ILE A 150 4.00 -13.98 11.29
N GLY A 151 2.76 -14.36 11.55
CA GLY A 151 2.20 -15.64 11.13
C GLY A 151 2.50 -16.79 12.10
N ILE A 152 1.93 -17.96 11.83
CA ILE A 152 2.00 -19.14 12.69
C ILE A 152 2.50 -20.33 11.86
N GLY A 153 3.43 -21.11 12.42
CA GLY A 153 3.95 -22.34 11.83
C GLY A 153 4.67 -22.10 10.50
N SER A 154 4.35 -22.91 9.49
CA SER A 154 4.96 -22.87 8.15
C SER A 154 4.63 -21.61 7.35
N LYS A 155 3.67 -20.79 7.80
CA LYS A 155 3.33 -19.49 7.20
C LYS A 155 4.02 -18.31 7.90
N SER A 156 4.95 -18.58 8.82
CA SER A 156 5.69 -17.52 9.49
C SER A 156 6.58 -16.78 8.50
N LYS A 157 6.59 -15.45 8.62
CA LYS A 157 7.41 -14.54 7.80
C LYS A 157 8.18 -13.61 8.71
N LYS A 158 9.43 -13.34 8.35
CA LYS A 158 10.24 -12.31 8.98
C LYS A 158 9.88 -10.98 8.32
N VAL A 159 9.38 -10.05 9.11
CA VAL A 159 9.13 -8.68 8.67
C VAL A 159 10.03 -7.73 9.44
N VAL A 160 10.43 -6.66 8.77
CA VAL A 160 11.28 -5.63 9.32
C VAL A 160 10.61 -4.28 9.13
N GLU A 161 10.77 -3.39 10.10
CA GLU A 161 10.43 -1.98 9.92
C GLU A 161 11.29 -1.37 8.80
N PHE A 162 10.71 -0.54 7.94
CA PHE A 162 11.47 0.26 6.98
C PHE A 162 11.78 1.63 7.57
N ASN A 163 13.06 2.00 7.65
CA ASN A 163 13.51 3.27 8.22
C ASN A 163 14.09 4.24 7.17
N GLY A 164 14.07 3.87 5.89
CA GLY A 164 14.75 4.59 4.80
C GLY A 164 13.92 5.64 4.08
N PHE A 165 12.94 6.30 4.73
CA PHE A 165 12.04 7.24 4.05
C PHE A 165 12.74 8.44 3.39
N SER A 166 13.91 8.84 3.91
CA SER A 166 14.77 9.85 3.27
C SER A 166 15.39 9.41 1.93
N HIS A 167 15.36 8.11 1.63
CA HIS A 167 15.94 7.50 0.44
C HIS A 167 14.89 7.03 -0.56
N LEU A 168 13.61 7.34 -0.32
CA LEU A 168 12.57 7.06 -1.28
C LEU A 168 12.70 7.98 -2.49
N LYS A 169 12.61 7.38 -3.68
CA LYS A 169 12.58 8.13 -4.93
C LYS A 169 11.15 8.63 -5.15
N LYS A 170 11.00 9.95 -5.22
CA LYS A 170 9.74 10.62 -5.55
C LYS A 170 9.48 10.49 -7.06
N PHE A 171 8.21 10.41 -7.44
CA PHE A 171 7.78 10.42 -8.84
C PHE A 171 6.45 11.17 -8.94
N ASP A 172 6.30 11.99 -9.98
CA ASP A 172 5.12 12.80 -10.27
C ASP A 172 4.35 12.28 -11.51
N SER A 173 4.94 11.37 -12.27
CA SER A 173 4.39 10.83 -13.52
C SER A 173 4.74 9.36 -13.74
N LEU A 174 4.06 8.71 -14.71
CA LEU A 174 4.37 7.32 -15.07
C LEU A 174 5.75 7.23 -15.71
N GLU A 175 6.12 8.22 -16.52
CA GLU A 175 7.41 8.31 -17.19
C GLU A 175 8.57 8.40 -16.20
N GLU A 176 8.43 9.21 -15.15
CA GLU A 176 9.42 9.29 -14.07
C GLU A 176 9.53 7.98 -13.30
N LEU A 177 8.41 7.36 -12.98
CA LEU A 177 8.40 6.06 -12.30
C LEU A 177 9.11 5.00 -13.15
N LEU A 178 8.86 4.98 -14.46
CA LEU A 178 9.53 4.09 -15.41
C LEU A 178 11.04 4.32 -15.48
N LEU A 179 11.47 5.58 -15.47
CA LEU A 179 12.89 5.94 -15.48
C LEU A 179 13.58 5.48 -14.19
N ILE A 180 12.97 5.74 -13.03
CA ILE A 180 13.45 5.27 -11.73
C ILE A 180 13.61 3.76 -11.70
N ILE A 181 12.62 3.03 -12.22
CA ILE A 181 12.64 1.57 -12.27
C ILE A 181 13.79 1.08 -13.16
N LYS A 182 14.04 1.70 -14.31
CA LYS A 182 15.15 1.32 -15.21
C LYS A 182 16.50 1.54 -14.54
N GLU A 183 16.73 2.71 -13.96
CA GLU A 183 17.99 3.07 -13.29
C GLU A 183 18.36 2.13 -12.14
N ASP A 184 17.38 1.56 -11.44
CA ASP A 184 17.65 0.65 -10.32
C ASP A 184 17.92 -0.80 -10.75
N ASN A 185 17.56 -1.16 -11.98
CA ASN A 185 17.74 -2.50 -12.56
C ASN A 185 18.95 -2.62 -13.50
N GLU A 186 19.54 -1.49 -13.92
CA GLU A 186 20.88 -1.43 -14.52
C GLU A 186 21.99 -1.52 -13.44
#